data_AF-A0A7S3EZL9-F1
#
_entry.id   AF-A0A7S3EZL9-F1
#
_cell.length_a   1.000
_cell.length_b   1.000
_cell.length_c   1.000
_cell.angle_alpha   90.00
_cell.angle_beta   90.00
_cell.angle_gamma   90.00
#
_symmetry.space_group_name_H-M   'P 1'
#
loop_
_entity.id
_entity.type
_entity.pdbx_description
1 polymer ?
#
loop_
_entity_poly.entity_id
_entity_poly.type
_entity_poly.pdbx_seq_one_letter_code
_entity_poly.pdbx_strand_id
1 'polypeptide(L)'
;MLAEVERKREAAAQAAMEKEAKQAARAQLAALEAQRAAVPASEMFRSEHDALFERAEGYGSLDENGLPMEDASGEMLSKSARKKLGKAAAKQEKVHAAYLQSQE
;
A
#
# COMPACT_ATOMS: atom_id res chain seq x y z
N MET A 1 -17.70 46.21 -0.37
CA MET A 1 -16.41 46.21 0.35
C MET A 1 -16.35 45.23 1.53
N LEU A 2 -17.10 45.38 2.63
CA LEU A 2 -17.01 44.44 3.78
C LEU A 2 -17.35 42.97 3.42
N ALA A 3 -18.46 42.76 2.70
CA ALA A 3 -18.89 41.43 2.26
C ALA A 3 -17.94 40.74 1.24
N GLU A 4 -17.10 41.50 0.54
CA GLU A 4 -16.09 40.95 -0.37
C GLU A 4 -14.82 40.54 0.38
N VAL A 5 -14.47 41.28 1.43
CA VAL A 5 -13.34 40.95 2.33
C VAL A 5 -13.66 39.68 3.12
N GLU A 6 -14.89 39.53 3.63
CA GLU A 6 -15.33 38.31 4.33
C GLU A 6 -15.33 37.11 3.39
N ARG A 7 -15.95 37.20 2.20
CA ARG A 7 -15.90 36.10 1.22
C ARG A 7 -14.47 35.71 0.83
N LYS A 8 -13.56 36.68 0.71
CA LYS A 8 -12.15 36.40 0.40
C LYS A 8 -11.42 35.72 1.57
N ARG A 9 -11.77 36.05 2.82
CA ARG A 9 -11.24 35.38 4.02
C ARG A 9 -11.78 33.95 4.17
N GLU A 10 -13.07 33.75 3.94
CA GLU A 10 -13.69 32.42 3.96
C GLU A 10 -13.10 31.51 2.88
N ALA A 11 -12.96 32.01 1.65
CA ALA A 11 -12.33 31.26 0.56
C ALA A 11 -10.84 30.93 0.85
N ALA A 12 -10.09 31.88 1.45
CA ALA A 12 -8.71 31.63 1.83
C ALA A 12 -8.59 30.59 2.97
N ALA A 13 -9.51 30.62 3.94
CA ALA A 13 -9.55 29.66 5.02
C ALA A 13 -9.93 28.25 4.52
N GLN A 14 -10.92 28.13 3.64
CA GLN A 14 -11.29 26.85 3.01
C GLN A 14 -10.13 26.30 2.17
N ALA A 15 -9.50 27.13 1.34
CA ALA A 15 -8.35 26.71 0.53
C ALA A 15 -7.15 26.28 1.38
N ALA A 16 -6.94 26.91 2.54
CA ALA A 16 -5.90 26.51 3.49
C ALA A 16 -6.22 25.14 4.11
N MET A 17 -7.47 24.93 4.57
CA MET A 17 -7.92 23.64 5.11
C MET A 17 -7.83 22.51 4.08
N GLU A 18 -8.25 22.74 2.83
CA GLU A 18 -8.15 21.75 1.75
C GLU A 18 -6.70 21.42 1.42
N LYS A 19 -5.81 22.42 1.42
CA LYS A 19 -4.38 22.21 1.18
C LYS A 19 -3.75 21.39 2.30
N GLU A 20 -4.08 21.67 3.55
CA GLU A 20 -3.59 20.92 4.71
C GLU A 20 -4.11 19.48 4.70
N ALA A 21 -5.41 19.28 4.46
CA ALA A 21 -6.00 17.94 4.33
C ALA A 21 -5.34 17.13 3.21
N LYS A 22 -5.06 17.76 2.06
CA LYS A 22 -4.37 17.12 0.94
C LYS A 22 -2.91 16.79 1.26
N GLN A 23 -2.21 17.65 2.00
CA GLN A 23 -0.85 17.39 2.44
C GLN A 23 -0.80 16.24 3.46
N ALA A 24 -1.70 16.23 4.43
CA ALA A 24 -1.83 15.15 5.40
C ALA A 24 -2.15 13.81 4.72
N ALA A 25 -3.07 13.79 3.77
CA ALA A 25 -3.39 12.59 2.99
C ALA A 25 -2.18 12.08 2.19
N ARG A 26 -1.42 12.99 1.54
CA ARG A 26 -0.20 12.63 0.82
C ARG A 26 0.88 12.05 1.74
N ALA A 27 1.08 12.64 2.91
CA ALA A 27 2.05 12.16 3.88
C ALA A 27 1.69 10.75 4.38
N GLN A 28 0.41 10.50 4.64
CA GLN A 28 -0.06 9.17 5.04
C GLN A 28 0.14 8.13 3.94
N LEU A 29 -0.20 8.47 2.69
CA LEU A 29 0.04 7.57 1.55
C LEU A 29 1.54 7.26 1.38
N ALA A 30 2.40 8.27 1.45
CA ALA A 30 3.85 8.08 1.36
C ALA A 30 4.39 7.19 2.48
N ALA A 31 3.88 7.35 3.71
CA ALA A 31 4.26 6.51 4.84
C ALA A 31 3.81 5.04 4.66
N LEU A 32 2.62 4.82 4.09
CA LEU A 32 2.13 3.48 3.76
C LEU A 32 2.95 2.85 2.63
N GLU A 33 3.29 3.61 1.59
CA GLU A 33 4.14 3.14 0.50
C GLU A 33 5.55 2.80 0.99
N ALA A 34 6.13 3.59 1.89
CA ALA A 34 7.41 3.28 2.52
C ALA A 34 7.36 2.00 3.36
N GLN A 35 6.30 1.82 4.16
CA GLN A 35 6.08 0.58 4.92
C GLN A 35 5.92 -0.62 3.99
N ARG A 36 5.13 -0.49 2.91
CA ARG A 36 5.01 -1.53 1.88
C ARG A 36 6.36 -1.83 1.26
N ALA A 37 7.15 -0.81 0.92
CA ALA A 37 8.44 -0.98 0.27
C ALA A 37 9.48 -1.64 1.17
N ALA A 38 9.35 -1.51 2.49
CA ALA A 38 10.21 -2.21 3.46
C ALA A 38 9.91 -3.71 3.60
N VAL A 39 8.79 -4.21 3.07
CA VAL A 39 8.44 -5.64 3.16
C VAL A 39 9.10 -6.44 2.03
N PRO A 40 9.87 -7.50 2.33
CA PRO A 40 10.43 -8.37 1.31
C PRO A 40 9.34 -9.18 0.59
N ALA A 41 9.59 -9.55 -0.67
CA ALA A 41 8.59 -10.24 -1.50
C ALA A 41 8.15 -11.60 -0.93
N SER A 42 9.03 -12.29 -0.20
CA SER A 42 8.76 -13.58 0.46
C SER A 42 7.82 -13.46 1.66
N GLU A 43 7.74 -12.28 2.28
CA GLU A 43 6.88 -12.04 3.45
C GLU A 43 5.61 -11.30 3.08
N MET A 44 5.56 -10.67 1.90
CA MET A 44 4.43 -9.88 1.40
C MET A 44 3.07 -10.55 1.59
N PHE A 45 2.97 -11.89 1.48
CA PHE A 45 1.71 -12.64 1.55
C PHE A 45 1.39 -13.25 2.93
N ARG A 46 2.17 -12.92 3.96
CA ARG A 46 1.85 -13.31 5.33
C ARG A 46 0.69 -12.48 5.86
N SER A 47 -0.06 -13.07 6.80
CA SER A 47 -1.23 -12.47 7.41
C SER A 47 -0.94 -11.16 8.15
N GLU A 48 0.25 -11.03 8.70
CA GLU A 48 0.74 -9.79 9.34
C GLU A 48 0.75 -8.57 8.39
N HIS A 49 0.86 -8.81 7.08
CA HIS A 49 0.91 -7.78 6.06
C HIS A 49 -0.38 -7.66 5.25
N ASP A 50 -1.42 -8.44 5.52
CA ASP A 50 -2.69 -8.38 4.77
C ASP A 50 -3.32 -6.98 4.84
N ALA A 51 -3.34 -6.38 6.03
CA ALA A 51 -3.82 -5.02 6.23
C ALA A 51 -2.97 -3.99 5.46
N LEU A 52 -1.65 -4.19 5.42
CA LEU A 52 -0.72 -3.29 4.74
C LEU A 52 -0.93 -3.32 3.22
N PHE A 53 -1.25 -4.48 2.65
CA PHE A 53 -1.50 -4.67 1.21
C PHE A 53 -2.99 -4.68 0.82
N GLU A 54 -3.87 -4.20 1.71
CA GLU A 54 -5.32 -4.07 1.46
C GLU A 54 -5.98 -5.39 1.05
N ARG A 55 -5.52 -6.52 1.61
CA ARG A 55 -6.10 -7.83 1.39
C ARG A 55 -7.17 -8.10 2.44
N ALA A 56 -8.38 -8.43 1.99
CA ALA A 56 -9.50 -8.75 2.87
C ALA A 56 -9.36 -10.13 3.53
N GLU A 57 -8.73 -11.06 2.82
CA GLU A 57 -8.53 -12.44 3.25
C GLU A 57 -7.07 -12.82 3.04
N GLY A 58 -6.52 -13.57 3.99
CA GLY A 58 -5.16 -14.07 3.94
C GLY A 58 -5.00 -15.29 3.05
N TYR A 59 -3.82 -15.87 3.10
CA TYR A 59 -3.50 -17.12 2.42
C TYR A 59 -3.23 -18.22 3.45
N GLY A 60 -3.52 -19.47 3.08
CA GLY A 60 -3.26 -20.63 3.92
C GLY A 60 -1.77 -21.00 3.89
N SER A 61 -1.43 -21.94 3.00
CA SER A 61 -0.05 -22.40 2.83
C SER A 61 0.74 -21.53 1.83
N LEU A 62 1.98 -21.20 2.18
CA LEU A 62 2.96 -20.53 1.33
C LEU A 62 4.02 -21.52 0.84
N ASP A 63 4.57 -21.30 -0.35
CA ASP A 63 5.69 -22.07 -0.89
C ASP A 63 7.07 -21.57 -0.38
N GLU A 64 8.14 -22.22 -0.82
CA GLU A 64 9.53 -21.85 -0.47
C GLU A 64 9.94 -20.43 -0.88
N ASN A 65 9.26 -19.85 -1.86
CA ASN A 65 9.47 -18.48 -2.33
C ASN A 65 8.53 -17.49 -1.65
N GLY A 66 7.70 -17.93 -0.69
CA GLY A 66 6.70 -17.12 -0.01
C GLY A 66 5.43 -16.88 -0.83
N LEU A 67 5.21 -17.61 -1.93
CA LEU A 67 4.00 -17.48 -2.75
C LEU A 67 2.85 -18.35 -2.21
N PRO A 68 1.63 -17.82 -2.16
CA PRO A 68 0.46 -18.60 -1.78
C PRO A 68 0.21 -19.82 -2.68
N MET A 69 0.08 -20.98 -2.05
CA MET A 69 -0.43 -22.20 -2.68
C MET A 69 -1.94 -22.35 -2.48
N GLU A 70 -2.44 -21.96 -1.32
CA GLU A 70 -3.83 -22.10 -0.90
C GLU A 70 -4.41 -20.73 -0.53
N ASP A 71 -5.72 -20.58 -0.69
CA ASP A 71 -6.45 -19.42 -0.17
C ASP A 71 -6.73 -19.52 1.34
N ALA A 72 -7.46 -18.55 1.89
CA ALA A 72 -7.86 -18.53 3.31
C ALA A 72 -8.68 -19.76 3.74
N SER A 73 -9.36 -20.41 2.80
CA SER A 73 -10.19 -21.60 3.05
C SER A 73 -9.39 -22.90 2.97
N GLY A 74 -8.10 -22.83 2.59
CA GLY A 74 -7.26 -24.00 2.35
C GLY A 74 -7.50 -24.62 0.96
N GLU A 75 -8.21 -23.94 0.06
CA GLU A 75 -8.40 -24.43 -1.31
C GLU A 75 -7.19 -24.06 -2.19
N MET A 76 -6.76 -25.00 -3.03
CA MET A 76 -5.63 -24.76 -3.93
C MET A 76 -5.94 -23.64 -4.93
N LEU A 77 -5.09 -22.62 -4.94
CA LEU A 77 -5.17 -21.54 -5.90
C LEU A 77 -4.96 -22.05 -7.33
N SER A 78 -5.78 -21.55 -8.25
CA SER A 78 -5.63 -21.85 -9.68
C SER A 78 -4.27 -21.40 -10.22
N LYS A 79 -3.79 -22.05 -11.30
CA LYS A 79 -2.55 -21.66 -12.00
C LYS A 79 -2.51 -20.18 -12.39
N SER A 80 -3.66 -19.64 -12.81
CA SER A 80 -3.79 -18.23 -13.18
C SER A 80 -3.67 -17.30 -11.97
N ALA A 81 -4.23 -17.68 -10.81
CA ALA A 81 -4.11 -16.92 -9.57
C ALA A 81 -2.65 -16.92 -9.06
N ARG A 82 -2.01 -18.09 -8.98
CA ARG A 82 -0.59 -18.20 -8.60
C ARG A 82 0.33 -17.37 -9.51
N LYS A 83 0.08 -17.37 -10.83
CA LYS A 83 0.83 -16.53 -11.77
C LYS A 83 0.63 -15.03 -11.53
N LYS A 84 -0.57 -14.59 -11.12
CA LYS A 84 -0.81 -13.18 -10.73
C LYS A 84 -0.03 -12.82 -9.47
N LEU A 85 -0.03 -13.71 -8.46
CA LEU A 85 0.71 -13.51 -7.22
C LEU A 85 2.22 -13.48 -7.45
N GLY A 86 2.74 -14.36 -8.30
CA GLY A 86 4.15 -14.31 -8.71
C GLY A 86 4.55 -12.99 -9.37
N LYS A 87 3.67 -12.40 -10.19
CA LYS A 87 3.92 -11.06 -10.75
C LYS A 87 3.88 -9.96 -9.69
N ALA A 88 2.99 -10.08 -8.70
CA ALA A 88 2.92 -9.13 -7.59
C ALA A 88 4.19 -9.22 -6.73
N ALA A 89 4.67 -10.43 -6.42
CA ALA A 89 5.92 -10.67 -5.71
C ALA A 89 7.13 -10.09 -6.46
N ALA A 90 7.24 -10.35 -7.77
CA ALA A 90 8.32 -9.81 -8.59
C ALA A 90 8.29 -8.27 -8.71
N LYS A 91 7.10 -7.65 -8.61
CA LYS A 91 6.99 -6.20 -8.51
C LYS A 91 7.47 -5.72 -7.15
N GLN A 92 7.05 -6.38 -6.09
CA GLN A 92 7.44 -6.05 -4.72
C GLN A 92 8.95 -6.20 -4.51
N GLU A 93 9.57 -7.22 -5.08
CA GLU A 93 11.02 -7.43 -5.06
C GLU A 93 11.77 -6.20 -5.62
N LYS A 94 11.30 -5.63 -6.73
CA LYS A 94 11.90 -4.42 -7.31
C LYS A 94 11.70 -3.19 -6.42
N VAL A 95 10.51 -3.06 -5.82
CA VAL A 95 10.21 -1.95 -4.90
C VAL A 95 11.08 -2.05 -3.65
N HIS A 96 11.19 -3.24 -3.07
CA HIS A 96 12.03 -3.51 -1.90
C HIS A 96 13.52 -3.32 -2.21
N ALA A 97 14.00 -3.79 -3.37
CA ALA A 97 15.38 -3.54 -3.80
C ALA A 97 15.68 -2.04 -3.94
N ALA A 98 14.77 -1.27 -4.56
CA ALA A 98 14.91 0.18 -4.66
C ALA A 98 14.85 0.87 -3.29
N TYR A 99 14.04 0.36 -2.37
CA TYR A 99 13.99 0.83 -0.99
C TYR A 99 15.32 0.59 -0.28
N LEU A 100 15.88 -0.62 -0.35
CA LEU A 100 17.19 -0.93 0.23
C LEU A 100 18.28 -0.01 -0.33
N GLN A 101 18.31 0.20 -1.64
CA GLN A 101 19.26 1.13 -2.28
C GLN A 101 19.10 2.58 -1.82
N SER A 102 17.91 2.98 -1.38
CA SER A 102 17.66 4.32 -0.82
C SER A 102 18.03 4.44 0.67
N GLN A 103 18.25 3.31 1.35
CA GLN A 103 18.66 3.24 2.76
C GLN A 103 20.19 3.06 2.93
N GLU A 104 20.90 2.73 1.86
CA GLU A 104 22.38 2.72 1.78
C GLU A 104 22.94 4.13 1.50
#